data_AF-A0A7S3IZ51-F1
#
_entry.id   AF-A0A7S3IZ51-F1
#
_cell.length_a   1.000
_cell.length_b   1.000
_cell.length_c   1.000
_cell.angle_alpha   90.00
_cell.angle_beta   90.00
_cell.angle_gamma   90.00
#
_symmetry.space_group_name_H-M   'P 1'
#
loop_
_entity.id
_entity.type
_entity.pdbx_description
1 polymer ?
#
loop_
_entity_poly.entity_id
_entity_poly.type
_entity_poly.pdbx_seq_one_letter_code
_entity_poly.pdbx_strand_id
1 'polypeptide(L)'
;VKMAFLDDDIKLPESSYAQVGPEDDEENMDIYGEGQFTDAFFRTLMRVQNNVVNLPGGKEYFDIYLAKKIYPVLVPGLESLSKEVERLMQDDDKIDSAIKERFNPCIYLAEFLMSNNPKYGHQKEYTEIFEKYARIERNRRFWSEQRQVFLKEFMGQSYQSNFTIQHISEFVDFIDKYLEAEGTIKDSIVVKEAFSFLEEDEVITFDKFYEVFSKSLLDSEKIAYDEVFEKAEEQKRKREIEKFKKKTDRLI
;
A
#
# COMPACT_ATOMS: atom_id res chain seq x y z
N VAL A 1 -40.81 -39.38 -20.82
CA VAL A 1 -40.44 -37.95 -20.79
C VAL A 1 -39.10 -37.82 -20.08
N LYS A 2 -37.99 -37.86 -20.83
CA LYS A 2 -36.63 -37.55 -20.33
C LYS A 2 -36.21 -36.30 -21.09
N MET A 3 -36.04 -35.20 -20.37
CA MET A 3 -35.49 -33.96 -20.91
C MET A 3 -33.96 -34.05 -20.94
N ALA A 4 -33.42 -33.65 -22.08
CA ALA A 4 -32.01 -33.34 -22.28
C ALA A 4 -31.64 -32.08 -21.49
N PHE A 5 -30.48 -32.10 -20.84
CA PHE A 5 -29.72 -30.88 -20.53
C PHE A 5 -28.27 -31.10 -20.92
N LEU A 6 -27.74 -30.05 -21.53
CA LEU A 6 -26.51 -29.95 -22.30
C LEU A 6 -25.25 -30.17 -21.47
N ASP A 7 -24.32 -30.91 -22.08
CA ASP A 7 -22.88 -30.76 -21.86
C ASP A 7 -22.46 -29.36 -22.30
N ASP A 8 -21.94 -28.55 -21.37
CA ASP A 8 -21.09 -27.40 -21.68
C ASP A 8 -19.91 -27.42 -20.69
N ASP A 9 -18.74 -27.76 -21.23
CA ASP A 9 -17.44 -27.71 -20.57
C ASP A 9 -17.12 -26.27 -20.14
N ILE A 10 -17.34 -25.96 -18.86
CA ILE A 10 -16.78 -24.76 -18.23
C ILE A 10 -15.29 -25.01 -17.99
N LYS A 11 -14.46 -24.64 -18.96
CA LYS A 11 -13.02 -24.49 -18.75
C LYS A 11 -12.77 -23.27 -17.87
N LEU A 12 -12.40 -23.51 -16.61
CA LEU A 12 -11.85 -22.47 -15.73
C LEU A 12 -10.53 -21.95 -16.33
N PRO A 13 -10.29 -20.62 -16.33
CA PRO A 13 -9.04 -20.08 -16.84
C PRO A 13 -7.88 -20.50 -15.93
N GLU A 14 -6.82 -21.03 -16.54
CA GLU A 14 -5.56 -21.35 -15.86
C GLU A 14 -5.01 -20.10 -15.17
N SER A 15 -4.83 -20.21 -13.86
CA SER A 15 -4.18 -19.19 -13.02
C SER A 15 -2.75 -18.98 -13.51
N SER A 16 -2.49 -17.84 -14.16
CA SER A 16 -1.14 -17.36 -14.42
C SER A 16 -0.52 -16.87 -13.11
N TYR A 17 0.01 -17.80 -12.30
CA TYR A 17 0.97 -17.43 -11.29
C TYR A 17 2.17 -16.82 -12.01
N ALA A 18 2.32 -15.50 -11.88
CA ALA A 18 3.54 -14.82 -12.30
C ALA A 18 4.72 -15.48 -11.59
N GLN A 19 5.62 -16.09 -12.37
CA GLN A 19 6.92 -16.51 -11.89
C GLN A 19 7.69 -15.24 -11.52
N VAL A 20 7.69 -14.92 -10.22
CA VAL A 20 8.63 -13.96 -9.64
C VAL A 20 9.95 -14.72 -9.53
N GLY A 21 10.92 -14.37 -10.37
CA GLY A 21 12.25 -14.98 -10.35
C GLY A 21 12.98 -14.69 -9.02
N PRO A 22 13.83 -15.61 -8.55
CA PRO A 22 14.58 -15.44 -7.32
C PRO A 22 15.93 -14.81 -7.65
N GLU A 23 16.02 -13.49 -7.66
CA GLU A 23 17.32 -12.81 -7.64
C GLU A 23 17.23 -11.66 -6.63
N ASP A 24 18.05 -11.76 -5.57
CA ASP A 24 18.38 -10.78 -4.51
C ASP A 24 17.91 -11.05 -3.05
N ASP A 25 17.36 -12.23 -2.70
CA ASP A 25 16.74 -12.45 -1.37
C ASP A 25 17.52 -13.33 -0.35
N GLU A 26 18.78 -13.69 -0.57
CA GLU A 26 19.51 -14.59 0.36
C GLU A 26 20.30 -13.90 1.50
N GLU A 27 20.54 -12.58 1.47
CA GLU A 27 21.45 -11.94 2.46
C GLU A 27 20.79 -11.25 3.67
N ASN A 28 19.46 -11.19 3.78
CA ASN A 28 18.80 -10.41 4.86
C ASN A 28 17.90 -11.21 5.81
N MET A 29 17.97 -12.55 5.82
CA MET A 29 17.02 -13.36 6.61
C MET A 29 17.39 -13.60 8.09
N ASP A 30 18.50 -13.02 8.61
CA ASP A 30 19.07 -13.48 9.89
C ASP A 30 19.40 -12.39 10.95
N ILE A 31 18.78 -11.20 10.91
CA ILE A 31 19.10 -10.15 11.92
C ILE A 31 17.88 -9.31 12.34
N TYR A 32 16.81 -9.87 12.92
CA TYR A 32 15.71 -8.99 13.38
C TYR A 32 15.05 -9.49 14.68
N GLY A 33 15.16 -8.67 15.75
CA GLY A 33 14.51 -8.90 17.04
C GLY A 33 12.99 -8.74 16.98
N GLU A 34 12.27 -9.13 18.05
CA GLU A 34 10.79 -9.26 18.08
C GLU A 34 10.00 -8.03 17.57
N GLY A 35 10.49 -6.80 17.76
CA GLY A 35 9.85 -5.58 17.23
C GLY A 35 10.15 -5.27 15.76
N GLN A 36 11.18 -5.87 15.18
CA GLN A 36 11.56 -5.71 13.77
C GLN A 36 10.95 -6.81 12.89
N PHE A 37 10.70 -8.00 13.46
CA PHE A 37 10.01 -9.09 12.78
C PHE A 37 8.57 -8.71 12.41
N THR A 38 7.84 -8.07 13.34
CA THR A 38 6.48 -7.57 13.09
C THR A 38 6.47 -6.55 11.96
N ASP A 39 7.36 -5.56 12.00
CA ASP A 39 7.51 -4.55 10.95
C ASP A 39 7.86 -5.15 9.58
N ALA A 40 8.78 -6.12 9.52
CA ALA A 40 9.16 -6.81 8.29
C ALA A 40 8.00 -7.67 7.73
N PHE A 41 7.26 -8.35 8.61
CA PHE A 41 6.07 -9.13 8.24
C PHE A 41 4.99 -8.25 7.60
N PHE A 42 4.63 -7.12 8.22
CA PHE A 42 3.64 -6.20 7.65
C PHE A 42 4.10 -5.63 6.31
N ARG A 43 5.38 -5.24 6.18
CA ARG A 43 5.93 -4.75 4.91
C ARG A 43 5.87 -5.80 3.80
N THR A 44 6.12 -7.06 4.14
CA THR A 44 6.06 -8.16 3.17
C THR A 44 4.64 -8.39 2.69
N LEU A 45 3.65 -8.44 3.60
CA LEU A 45 2.23 -8.58 3.25
C LEU A 45 1.72 -7.47 2.32
N MET A 46 2.21 -6.24 2.50
CA MET A 46 1.82 -5.07 1.71
C MET A 46 2.52 -4.96 0.34
N ARG A 47 3.45 -5.87 0.03
CA ARG A 47 4.19 -5.89 -1.25
C ARG A 47 3.72 -6.97 -2.21
N VAL A 48 2.81 -7.85 -1.78
CA VAL A 48 2.46 -9.07 -2.52
C VAL A 48 1.60 -8.78 -3.75
N GLN A 49 0.76 -7.72 -3.77
CA GLN A 49 -0.24 -7.55 -4.84
C GLN A 49 -0.46 -6.08 -5.26
N ASN A 50 -0.12 -5.75 -6.52
CA ASN A 50 -0.38 -4.44 -7.13
C ASN A 50 -1.75 -4.33 -7.82
N ASN A 51 -2.67 -5.27 -7.55
CA ASN A 51 -3.96 -5.30 -8.22
C ASN A 51 -4.88 -4.21 -7.65
N VAL A 52 -5.41 -3.36 -8.53
CA VAL A 52 -6.43 -2.36 -8.18
C VAL A 52 -7.80 -2.99 -8.30
N VAL A 53 -8.61 -2.91 -7.24
CA VAL A 53 -10.00 -3.36 -7.21
C VAL A 53 -10.95 -2.18 -7.26
N ASN A 54 -12.08 -2.37 -7.95
CA ASN A 54 -13.17 -1.40 -7.99
C ASN A 54 -14.08 -1.64 -6.79
N LEU A 55 -14.20 -0.65 -5.90
CA LEU A 55 -15.07 -0.67 -4.74
C LEU A 55 -16.23 0.32 -4.92
N PRO A 56 -17.37 0.12 -4.23
CA PRO A 56 -18.40 1.14 -4.16
C PRO A 56 -17.82 2.44 -3.58
N GLY A 57 -17.71 3.49 -4.40
CA GLY A 57 -17.14 4.78 -4.00
C GLY A 57 -15.70 5.04 -4.43
N GLY A 58 -15.01 4.11 -5.10
CA GLY A 58 -13.66 4.38 -5.62
C GLY A 58 -12.87 3.18 -6.08
N LYS A 59 -11.58 3.41 -6.32
CA LYS A 59 -10.60 2.37 -6.60
C LYS A 59 -9.64 2.27 -5.42
N GLU A 60 -9.22 1.06 -5.08
CA GLU A 60 -8.26 0.82 -4.01
C GLU A 60 -7.33 -0.31 -4.43
N TYR A 61 -6.10 -0.29 -3.94
CA TYR A 61 -5.23 -1.45 -4.05
C TYR A 61 -5.74 -2.58 -3.15
N PHE A 62 -5.79 -3.80 -3.68
CA PHE A 62 -6.41 -4.93 -3.00
C PHE A 62 -5.74 -5.27 -1.67
N ASP A 63 -4.42 -5.22 -1.62
CA ASP A 63 -3.65 -5.45 -0.40
C ASP A 63 -3.85 -4.34 0.65
N ILE A 64 -3.95 -3.07 0.22
CA ILE A 64 -4.35 -1.95 1.09
C ILE A 64 -5.76 -2.19 1.64
N TYR A 65 -6.68 -2.68 0.82
CA TYR A 65 -8.02 -3.05 1.28
C TYR A 65 -7.98 -4.18 2.30
N LEU A 66 -7.22 -5.26 2.05
CA LEU A 66 -7.07 -6.38 2.99
C LEU A 66 -6.48 -5.92 4.32
N ALA A 67 -5.44 -5.09 4.29
CA ALA A 67 -4.84 -4.53 5.50
C ALA A 67 -5.83 -3.68 6.29
N LYS A 68 -6.66 -2.88 5.63
CA LYS A 68 -7.65 -2.04 6.32
C LYS A 68 -8.87 -2.81 6.85
N LYS A 69 -9.26 -3.91 6.21
CA LYS A 69 -10.58 -4.53 6.44
C LYS A 69 -10.55 -5.96 6.93
N ILE A 70 -9.54 -6.74 6.55
CA ILE A 70 -9.52 -8.19 6.77
C ILE A 70 -8.42 -8.59 7.77
N TYR A 71 -7.17 -8.18 7.51
CA TYR A 71 -6.03 -8.59 8.32
C TYR A 71 -6.10 -8.23 9.81
N PRO A 72 -6.68 -7.08 10.24
CA PRO A 72 -6.77 -6.73 11.65
C PRO A 72 -7.50 -7.76 12.51
N VAL A 73 -8.40 -8.56 11.90
CA VAL A 73 -9.16 -9.61 12.59
C VAL A 73 -8.66 -10.99 12.20
N LEU A 74 -8.23 -11.17 10.95
CA LEU A 74 -7.75 -12.46 10.46
C LEU A 74 -6.45 -12.89 11.13
N VAL A 75 -5.48 -11.98 11.32
CA VAL A 75 -4.18 -12.33 11.93
C VAL A 75 -4.34 -12.83 13.38
N PRO A 76 -5.05 -12.11 14.27
CA PRO A 76 -5.39 -12.64 15.60
C PRO A 76 -6.12 -13.98 15.57
N GLY A 77 -7.02 -14.17 14.60
CA GLY A 77 -7.76 -15.42 14.45
C GLY A 77 -6.87 -16.59 14.09
N LEU A 78 -5.90 -16.37 13.20
CA LEU A 78 -4.90 -17.37 12.82
C LEU A 78 -3.94 -17.67 13.98
N GLU A 79 -3.51 -16.66 14.74
CA GLU A 79 -2.71 -16.86 15.95
C GLU A 79 -3.46 -17.65 17.03
N SER A 80 -4.73 -17.31 17.25
CA SER A 80 -5.58 -18.04 18.20
C SER A 80 -5.81 -19.48 17.76
N LEU A 81 -6.07 -19.69 16.46
CA LEU A 81 -6.22 -21.03 15.89
C LEU A 81 -4.94 -21.84 16.03
N SER A 82 -3.77 -21.25 15.76
CA SER A 82 -2.47 -21.93 15.90
C SER A 82 -2.24 -22.41 17.34
N LYS A 83 -2.48 -21.53 18.32
CA LYS A 83 -2.38 -21.88 19.75
C LYS A 83 -3.34 -22.99 20.15
N GLU A 84 -4.56 -22.98 19.61
CA GLU A 84 -5.55 -24.01 19.89
C GLU A 84 -5.16 -25.37 19.28
N VAL A 85 -4.63 -25.36 18.06
CA VAL A 85 -4.09 -26.59 17.42
C VAL A 85 -2.92 -27.13 18.22
N GLU A 86 -1.97 -26.29 18.64
CA GLU A 86 -0.85 -26.70 19.49
C GLU A 86 -1.32 -27.29 20.81
N ARG A 87 -2.30 -26.66 21.47
CA ARG A 87 -2.93 -27.18 22.69
C ARG A 87 -3.52 -28.58 22.48
N LEU A 88 -4.25 -28.78 21.38
CA LEU A 88 -4.86 -30.06 21.03
C LEU A 88 -3.81 -31.14 20.71
N MET A 89 -2.66 -30.77 20.15
CA MET A 89 -1.57 -31.68 19.80
C MET A 89 -0.66 -32.03 20.99
N GLN A 90 -0.40 -31.09 21.90
CA GLN A 90 0.57 -31.28 23.00
C GLN A 90 -0.06 -31.96 24.22
N ASP A 91 -1.34 -31.72 24.50
CA ASP A 91 -2.04 -32.29 25.65
C ASP A 91 -2.76 -33.60 25.27
N ASP A 92 -2.00 -34.57 24.76
CA ASP A 92 -2.55 -35.84 24.27
C ASP A 92 -3.29 -36.66 25.32
N ASP A 93 -2.81 -36.63 26.56
CA ASP A 93 -3.38 -37.39 27.67
C ASP A 93 -4.38 -36.60 28.53
N LYS A 94 -4.51 -35.27 28.33
CA LYS A 94 -5.36 -34.41 29.16
C LYS A 94 -6.65 -33.95 28.48
N ILE A 95 -6.67 -33.93 27.15
CA ILE A 95 -7.84 -33.49 26.38
C ILE A 95 -8.56 -34.71 25.84
N ASP A 96 -9.88 -34.77 26.09
CA ASP A 96 -10.73 -35.85 25.61
C ASP A 96 -10.62 -36.01 24.08
N SER A 97 -10.32 -37.24 23.66
CA SER A 97 -10.28 -37.68 22.26
C SER A 97 -11.51 -37.27 21.45
N ALA A 98 -12.71 -37.29 22.05
CA ALA A 98 -13.95 -36.91 21.38
C ALA A 98 -14.00 -35.40 21.03
N ILE A 99 -13.30 -34.55 21.80
CA ILE A 99 -13.19 -33.12 21.51
C ILE A 99 -12.27 -32.90 20.31
N LYS A 100 -11.15 -33.63 20.25
CA LYS A 100 -10.19 -33.56 19.13
C LYS A 100 -10.81 -34.00 17.82
N GLU A 101 -11.55 -35.11 17.83
CA GLU A 101 -12.22 -35.64 16.64
C GLU A 101 -13.26 -34.68 16.05
N ARG A 102 -13.83 -33.80 16.88
CA ARG A 102 -14.85 -32.84 16.46
C ARG A 102 -14.28 -31.46 16.13
N PHE A 103 -13.01 -31.21 16.46
CA PHE A 103 -12.40 -29.93 16.21
C PHE A 103 -12.31 -29.66 14.70
N ASN A 104 -12.82 -28.51 14.27
CA ASN A 104 -12.75 -28.06 12.89
C ASN A 104 -12.09 -26.68 12.85
N PRO A 105 -10.85 -26.57 12.31
CA PRO A 105 -10.11 -25.31 12.24
C PRO A 105 -10.88 -24.18 11.54
N CYS A 106 -11.64 -24.51 10.49
CA CYS A 106 -12.41 -23.51 9.74
C CYS A 106 -13.61 -23.00 10.53
N ILE A 107 -14.31 -23.89 11.26
CA ILE A 107 -15.44 -23.48 12.12
C ILE A 107 -14.91 -22.61 13.26
N TYR A 108 -13.84 -23.02 13.92
CA TYR A 108 -13.20 -22.25 14.99
C TYR A 108 -12.82 -20.85 14.51
N LEU A 109 -12.13 -20.76 13.36
CA LEU A 109 -11.76 -19.47 12.79
C LEU A 109 -12.98 -18.63 12.43
N ALA A 110 -14.01 -19.22 11.81
CA ALA A 110 -15.24 -18.50 11.48
C ALA A 110 -15.93 -17.93 12.74
N GLU A 111 -16.03 -18.73 13.81
CA GLU A 111 -16.56 -18.29 15.10
C GLU A 111 -15.75 -17.14 15.70
N PHE A 112 -14.42 -17.23 15.63
CA PHE A 112 -13.52 -16.16 16.06
C PHE A 112 -13.76 -14.87 15.26
N LEU A 113 -13.82 -14.96 13.93
CA LEU A 113 -14.02 -13.81 13.05
C LEU A 113 -15.39 -13.15 13.26
N MET A 114 -16.44 -13.96 13.47
CA MET A 114 -17.78 -13.45 13.77
C MET A 114 -17.84 -12.74 15.12
N SER A 115 -17.18 -13.30 16.14
CA SER A 115 -17.13 -12.74 17.49
C SER A 115 -16.29 -11.46 17.57
N ASN A 116 -15.28 -11.35 16.71
CA ASN A 116 -14.37 -10.20 16.64
C ASN A 116 -14.63 -9.31 15.42
N ASN A 117 -15.88 -9.22 14.96
CA ASN A 117 -16.25 -8.38 13.82
C ASN A 117 -15.71 -6.95 13.99
N PRO A 118 -15.04 -6.34 12.98
CA PRO A 118 -14.47 -5.00 13.10
C PRO A 118 -15.43 -3.91 13.59
N LYS A 119 -16.74 -4.08 13.39
CA LYS A 119 -17.78 -3.13 13.83
C LYS A 119 -18.16 -3.24 15.31
N TYR A 120 -18.08 -4.43 15.89
CA TYR A 120 -18.67 -4.75 17.21
C TYR A 120 -17.70 -5.46 18.16
N GLY A 121 -16.58 -5.96 17.66
CA GLY A 121 -15.60 -6.75 18.38
C GLY A 121 -14.70 -5.91 19.29
N HIS A 122 -14.07 -6.60 20.24
CA HIS A 122 -13.24 -5.99 21.27
C HIS A 122 -11.73 -6.02 20.96
N GLN A 123 -11.28 -6.92 20.09
CA GLN A 123 -9.87 -7.02 19.71
C GLN A 123 -9.56 -6.09 18.53
N LYS A 124 -8.77 -5.04 18.82
CA LYS A 124 -8.30 -4.04 17.85
C LYS A 124 -6.77 -3.89 17.85
N GLU A 125 -6.06 -4.82 18.47
CA GLU A 125 -4.60 -4.75 18.69
C GLU A 125 -3.81 -4.46 17.41
N TYR A 126 -4.20 -5.08 16.29
CA TYR A 126 -3.53 -4.90 15.01
C TYR A 126 -4.16 -3.83 14.11
N THR A 127 -5.30 -3.27 14.47
CA THR A 127 -6.02 -2.30 13.61
C THR A 127 -5.16 -1.09 13.32
N GLU A 128 -4.63 -0.45 14.36
CA GLU A 128 -3.80 0.76 14.22
C GLU A 128 -2.51 0.48 13.44
N ILE A 129 -1.91 -0.70 13.66
CA ILE A 129 -0.68 -1.13 12.97
C ILE A 129 -0.95 -1.30 11.48
N PHE A 130 -1.97 -2.07 11.10
CA PHE A 130 -2.32 -2.27 9.70
C PHE A 130 -2.78 -0.98 9.02
N GLU A 131 -3.52 -0.12 9.72
CA GLU A 131 -3.92 1.20 9.19
C GLU A 131 -2.70 2.08 8.89
N LYS A 132 -1.74 2.12 9.81
CA LYS A 132 -0.47 2.84 9.62
C LYS A 132 0.28 2.30 8.40
N TYR A 133 0.46 0.99 8.28
CA TYR A 133 1.18 0.37 7.16
C TYR A 133 0.46 0.52 5.82
N ALA A 134 -0.87 0.40 5.82
CA ALA A 134 -1.70 0.65 4.65
C ALA A 134 -1.57 2.10 4.17
N ARG A 135 -1.51 3.06 5.10
CA ARG A 135 -1.25 4.48 4.80
C ARG A 135 0.13 4.68 4.17
N ILE A 136 1.18 4.15 4.79
CA ILE A 136 2.57 4.27 4.29
C ILE A 136 2.68 3.68 2.87
N GLU A 137 2.13 2.49 2.64
CA GLU A 137 2.19 1.85 1.32
C GLU A 137 1.39 2.62 0.27
N ARG A 138 0.22 3.15 0.64
CA ARG A 138 -0.55 4.04 -0.24
C ARG A 138 0.28 5.25 -0.65
N ASN A 139 0.89 5.94 0.31
CA ASN A 139 1.75 7.10 0.06
C ASN A 139 2.92 6.74 -0.85
N ARG A 140 3.56 5.60 -0.61
CA ARG A 140 4.67 5.10 -1.44
C ARG A 140 4.25 4.92 -2.90
N ARG A 141 3.10 4.29 -3.14
CA ARG A 141 2.57 4.07 -4.50
C ARG A 141 2.22 5.39 -5.17
N PHE A 142 1.56 6.29 -4.46
CA PHE A 142 1.27 7.62 -4.97
C PHE A 142 2.53 8.36 -5.42
N TRP A 143 3.55 8.46 -4.56
CA TRP A 143 4.80 9.13 -4.91
C TRP A 143 5.55 8.39 -6.03
N SER A 144 5.44 7.07 -6.12
CA SER A 144 6.00 6.32 -7.25
C SER A 144 5.32 6.70 -8.58
N GLU A 145 3.98 6.78 -8.59
CA GLU A 145 3.20 7.17 -9.77
C GLU A 145 3.47 8.61 -10.21
N GLN A 146 3.56 9.55 -9.26
CA GLN A 146 3.80 10.96 -9.56
C GLN A 146 5.24 11.25 -10.02
N ARG A 147 6.19 10.33 -9.80
CA ARG A 147 7.60 10.57 -10.13
C ARG A 147 7.81 11.00 -11.59
N GLN A 148 7.20 10.30 -12.54
CA GLN A 148 7.35 10.60 -13.97
C GLN A 148 6.71 11.92 -14.35
N VAL A 149 5.62 12.28 -13.67
CA VAL A 149 4.93 13.55 -13.86
C VAL A 149 5.83 14.69 -13.40
N PHE A 150 6.36 14.60 -12.17
CA PHE A 150 7.24 15.64 -11.63
C PHE A 150 8.59 15.71 -12.33
N LEU A 151 9.13 14.59 -12.81
CA LEU A 151 10.32 14.61 -13.66
C LEU A 151 10.07 15.45 -14.91
N LYS A 152 8.93 15.28 -15.58
CA LYS A 152 8.60 16.07 -16.76
C LYS A 152 8.48 17.56 -16.45
N GLU A 153 7.83 17.92 -15.36
CA GLU A 153 7.70 19.32 -14.92
C GLU A 153 9.05 19.90 -14.49
N PHE A 154 9.92 19.11 -13.86
CA PHE A 154 11.29 19.47 -13.50
C PHE A 154 12.12 19.81 -14.74
N MET A 155 12.03 18.98 -15.80
CA MET A 155 12.76 19.21 -17.05
C MET A 155 12.33 20.51 -17.77
N GLY A 156 11.17 21.08 -17.41
CA GLY A 156 10.70 22.38 -17.90
C GLY A 156 11.25 23.59 -17.12
N GLN A 157 11.93 23.38 -15.99
CA GLN A 157 12.42 24.46 -15.14
C GLN A 157 13.71 25.07 -15.70
N SER A 158 13.89 26.38 -15.53
CA SER A 158 15.09 27.09 -15.99
C SER A 158 16.36 26.67 -15.25
N TYR A 159 16.22 26.17 -14.02
CA TYR A 159 17.31 25.74 -13.16
C TYR A 159 17.63 24.24 -13.26
N GLN A 160 16.99 23.47 -14.16
CA GLN A 160 17.15 22.00 -14.20
C GLN A 160 18.62 21.53 -14.28
N SER A 161 19.48 22.29 -14.97
CA SER A 161 20.89 21.95 -15.19
C SER A 161 21.80 22.39 -14.03
N ASN A 162 21.30 23.22 -13.12
CA ASN A 162 22.02 23.74 -11.97
C ASN A 162 21.10 23.74 -10.74
N PHE A 163 20.48 22.59 -10.49
CA PHE A 163 19.51 22.43 -9.42
C PHE A 163 20.23 22.31 -8.08
N THR A 164 20.04 23.29 -7.19
CA THR A 164 20.73 23.43 -5.90
C THR A 164 19.71 23.59 -4.77
N ILE A 165 20.18 23.64 -3.51
CA ILE A 165 19.31 23.73 -2.33
C ILE A 165 18.35 24.92 -2.35
N GLN A 166 18.74 26.04 -2.98
CA GLN A 166 17.88 27.24 -3.11
C GLN A 166 16.64 26.95 -3.97
N HIS A 167 16.81 26.15 -5.02
CA HIS A 167 15.76 25.78 -5.96
C HIS A 167 14.83 24.68 -5.40
N ILE A 168 15.30 23.88 -4.44
CA ILE A 168 14.48 22.82 -3.82
C ILE A 168 13.21 23.40 -3.21
N SER A 169 13.33 24.51 -2.47
CA SER A 169 12.16 25.15 -1.85
C SER A 169 11.15 25.62 -2.88
N GLU A 170 11.63 26.22 -3.98
CA GLU A 170 10.79 26.66 -5.09
C GLU A 170 10.10 25.48 -5.78
N PHE A 171 10.81 24.37 -5.98
CA PHE A 171 10.24 23.19 -6.63
C PHE A 171 9.25 22.44 -5.73
N VAL A 172 9.48 22.39 -4.42
CA VAL A 172 8.51 21.86 -3.45
C VAL A 172 7.23 22.70 -3.44
N ASP A 173 7.35 24.04 -3.46
CA ASP A 173 6.20 24.95 -3.60
C ASP A 173 5.45 24.73 -4.91
N PHE A 174 6.16 24.43 -6.00
CA PHE A 174 5.54 24.06 -7.27
C PHE A 174 4.75 22.75 -7.15
N ILE A 175 5.33 21.71 -6.54
CA ILE A 175 4.67 20.41 -6.35
C ILE A 175 3.40 20.57 -5.49
N ASP A 176 3.48 21.34 -4.40
CA ASP A 176 2.35 21.61 -3.52
C ASP A 176 1.19 22.29 -4.27
N LYS A 177 1.48 23.33 -5.04
CA LYS A 177 0.51 24.03 -5.89
C LYS A 177 -0.05 23.11 -6.97
N TYR A 178 0.81 22.33 -7.60
CA TYR A 178 0.44 21.41 -8.67
C TYR A 178 -0.57 20.37 -8.17
N LEU A 179 -0.36 19.84 -6.97
CA LEU A 179 -1.25 18.88 -6.32
C LEU A 179 -2.45 19.53 -5.60
N GLU A 180 -2.57 20.86 -5.62
CA GLU A 180 -3.60 21.60 -4.89
C GLU A 180 -3.64 21.23 -3.39
N ALA A 181 -2.46 21.03 -2.81
CA ALA A 181 -2.27 20.54 -1.44
C ALA A 181 -2.31 21.64 -0.36
N GLU A 182 -2.58 22.89 -0.76
CA GLU A 182 -2.85 24.03 0.13
C GLU A 182 -1.77 24.28 1.20
N GLY A 183 -0.51 24.00 0.86
CA GLY A 183 0.64 24.18 1.74
C GLY A 183 1.03 22.95 2.56
N THR A 184 0.19 21.92 2.61
CA THR A 184 0.44 20.74 3.47
C THR A 184 1.72 20.00 3.11
N ILE A 185 2.13 19.97 1.84
CA ILE A 185 3.36 19.31 1.40
C ILE A 185 4.57 20.16 1.76
N LYS A 186 4.56 21.45 1.41
CA LYS A 186 5.70 22.33 1.70
C LYS A 186 5.92 22.53 3.20
N ASP A 187 4.85 22.59 3.99
CA ASP A 187 4.93 22.80 5.44
C ASP A 187 5.34 21.51 6.17
N SER A 188 5.27 20.36 5.49
CA SER A 188 5.72 19.08 6.01
C SER A 188 7.23 18.85 5.85
N ILE A 189 7.91 19.60 4.99
CA ILE A 189 9.34 19.41 4.71
C ILE A 189 10.13 20.63 5.17
N VAL A 190 11.00 20.42 6.15
CA VAL A 190 12.04 21.40 6.47
C VAL A 190 13.22 21.15 5.53
N VAL A 191 13.25 21.89 4.41
CA VAL A 191 14.24 21.69 3.32
C VAL A 191 15.68 21.65 3.83
N LYS A 192 16.04 22.57 4.72
CA LYS A 192 17.40 22.63 5.28
C LYS A 192 17.78 21.40 6.12
N GLU A 193 16.80 20.77 6.80
CA GLU A 193 17.04 19.58 7.60
C GLU A 193 17.10 18.34 6.70
N ALA A 194 16.11 18.18 5.81
CA ALA A 194 16.00 17.06 4.89
C ALA A 194 17.20 16.97 3.92
N PHE A 195 17.75 18.11 3.52
CA PHE A 195 18.87 18.23 2.60
C PHE A 195 20.16 18.75 3.26
N SER A 196 20.31 18.51 4.57
CA SER A 196 21.47 18.96 5.36
C SER A 196 22.83 18.41 4.90
N PHE A 197 22.82 17.37 4.05
CA PHE A 197 24.02 16.79 3.45
C PHE A 197 24.54 17.56 2.23
N LEU A 198 23.76 18.52 1.70
CA LEU A 198 24.14 19.34 0.54
C LEU A 198 24.81 20.63 0.97
N GLU A 199 25.87 21.02 0.26
CA GLU A 199 26.41 22.39 0.33
C GLU A 199 25.54 23.38 -0.49
N GLU A 200 25.67 24.68 -0.24
CA GLU A 200 24.78 25.71 -0.84
C GLU A 200 24.83 25.73 -2.38
N ASP A 201 26.01 25.49 -2.95
CA ASP A 201 26.26 25.51 -4.40
C ASP A 201 26.32 24.11 -5.02
N GLU A 202 26.07 23.05 -4.23
CA GLU A 202 26.12 21.68 -4.73
C GLU A 202 24.91 21.38 -5.64
N VAL A 203 25.19 20.86 -6.83
CA VAL A 203 24.17 20.46 -7.79
C VAL A 203 23.64 19.08 -7.44
N ILE A 204 22.34 18.97 -7.21
CA ILE A 204 21.64 17.72 -6.94
C ILE A 204 20.86 17.25 -8.17
N THR A 205 20.90 15.94 -8.44
CA THR A 205 20.08 15.34 -9.50
C THR A 205 18.62 15.25 -9.08
N PHE A 206 17.69 15.25 -10.05
CA PHE A 206 16.28 15.03 -9.76
C PHE A 206 16.06 13.73 -8.97
N ASP A 207 16.77 12.65 -9.32
CA ASP A 207 16.62 11.36 -8.66
C ASP A 207 16.96 11.44 -7.17
N LYS A 208 18.06 12.11 -6.83
CA LYS A 208 18.45 12.26 -5.43
C LYS A 208 17.51 13.18 -4.67
N PHE A 209 17.07 14.27 -5.31
CA PHE A 209 16.03 15.13 -4.74
C PHE A 209 14.76 14.34 -4.45
N TYR A 210 14.27 13.58 -5.42
CA TYR A 210 13.00 12.87 -5.33
C TYR A 210 13.02 11.75 -4.30
N GLU A 211 14.15 11.04 -4.19
CA GLU A 211 14.38 10.03 -3.15
C GLU A 211 14.22 10.64 -1.75
N VAL A 212 14.94 11.73 -1.48
CA VAL A 212 14.90 12.41 -0.17
C VAL A 212 13.52 13.02 0.09
N PHE A 213 12.99 13.75 -0.89
CA PHE A 213 11.67 14.38 -0.85
C PHE A 213 10.56 13.38 -0.53
N SER A 214 10.46 12.30 -1.32
CA SER A 214 9.41 11.30 -1.12
C SER A 214 9.56 10.60 0.23
N LYS A 215 10.80 10.25 0.64
CA LYS A 215 11.07 9.64 1.94
C LYS A 215 10.66 10.53 3.11
N SER A 216 10.95 11.83 3.05
CA SER A 216 10.53 12.80 4.08
C SER A 216 9.01 12.91 4.21
N LEU A 217 8.28 12.60 3.15
CA LEU A 217 6.82 12.68 3.12
C LEU A 217 6.11 11.40 3.53
N LEU A 218 6.74 10.22 3.41
CA LEU A 218 6.12 8.93 3.73
C LEU A 218 5.61 8.86 5.17
N ASP A 219 6.37 9.43 6.11
CA ASP A 219 6.08 9.39 7.54
C ASP A 219 5.36 10.65 8.06
N SER A 220 5.06 11.62 7.18
CA SER A 220 4.36 12.85 7.60
C SER A 220 2.88 12.56 7.89
N GLU A 221 2.49 12.65 9.16
CA GLU A 221 1.09 12.61 9.58
C GLU A 221 0.34 13.92 9.32
N LYS A 222 1.08 14.99 8.95
CA LYS A 222 0.51 16.32 8.74
C LYS A 222 -0.23 16.46 7.40
N ILE A 223 0.00 15.53 6.47
CA ILE A 223 -0.59 15.59 5.14
C ILE A 223 -1.89 14.80 5.14
N ALA A 224 -2.99 15.48 4.81
CA ALA A 224 -4.27 14.87 4.52
C ALA A 224 -4.23 14.18 3.15
N TYR A 225 -3.48 13.08 3.08
CA TYR A 225 -3.18 12.39 1.84
C TYR A 225 -4.41 11.96 1.06
N ASP A 226 -5.49 11.59 1.74
CA ASP A 226 -6.74 11.19 1.07
C ASP A 226 -7.31 12.34 0.21
N GLU A 227 -7.29 13.59 0.69
CA GLU A 227 -7.73 14.75 -0.08
C GLU A 227 -6.79 15.06 -1.25
N VAL A 228 -5.47 14.95 -1.01
CA VAL A 228 -4.45 15.15 -2.05
C VAL A 228 -4.58 14.10 -3.16
N PHE A 229 -4.89 12.84 -2.80
CA PHE A 229 -5.09 11.76 -3.76
C PHE A 229 -6.34 11.99 -4.61
N GLU A 230 -7.46 12.36 -4.01
CA GLU A 230 -8.70 12.65 -4.74
C GLU A 230 -8.51 13.78 -5.75
N LYS A 231 -7.89 14.89 -5.32
CA LYS A 231 -7.57 16.03 -6.20
C LYS A 231 -6.63 15.61 -7.34
N ALA A 232 -5.59 14.83 -7.04
CA ALA A 232 -4.64 14.35 -8.05
C ALA A 232 -5.29 13.41 -9.09
N GLU A 233 -6.17 12.50 -8.65
CA GLU A 233 -6.94 11.64 -9.56
C GLU A 233 -7.91 12.46 -10.43
N GLU A 234 -8.59 13.44 -9.85
CA GLU A 234 -9.49 14.32 -10.60
C GLU A 234 -8.75 15.10 -11.68
N GLN A 235 -7.57 15.65 -11.36
CA GLN A 235 -6.72 16.31 -12.34
C GLN A 235 -6.26 15.35 -13.44
N LYS A 236 -5.83 14.14 -13.09
CA LYS A 236 -5.44 13.10 -14.06
C LYS A 236 -6.59 12.82 -15.04
N ARG A 237 -7.80 12.64 -14.52
CA ARG A 237 -9.02 12.44 -15.31
C ARG A 237 -9.34 13.63 -16.21
N LYS A 238 -9.25 14.87 -15.70
CA LYS A 238 -9.44 16.09 -16.50
C LYS A 238 -8.47 16.16 -17.69
N ARG A 239 -7.20 15.83 -17.47
CA ARG A 239 -6.15 15.83 -18.51
C ARG A 239 -6.37 14.74 -19.55
N GLU A 240 -6.83 13.57 -19.15
CA GLU A 240 -7.18 12.49 -20.09
C GLU A 240 -8.34 12.90 -20.99
N ILE A 241 -9.38 13.51 -20.42
CA ILE A 241 -10.51 14.06 -21.18
C ILE A 241 -10.05 15.14 -22.16
N GLU A 242 -9.19 16.06 -21.72
CA GLU A 242 -8.67 17.13 -22.59
C GLU A 242 -7.81 16.59 -23.74
N LYS A 243 -6.93 15.62 -23.45
CA LYS A 243 -6.14 14.92 -24.48
C LYS A 243 -7.04 14.19 -25.48
N PHE A 244 -8.12 13.58 -25.00
CA PHE A 244 -9.10 12.92 -25.86
C PHE A 244 -9.79 13.94 -26.77
N LYS A 245 -10.30 15.06 -26.23
CA LYS A 245 -10.88 16.16 -27.00
C LYS A 245 -9.93 16.67 -28.09
N LYS A 246 -8.69 17.00 -27.74
CA LYS A 246 -7.65 17.46 -28.68
C LYS A 246 -7.34 16.44 -29.79
N LYS A 247 -7.48 15.14 -29.54
CA LYS A 247 -7.30 14.11 -30.58
C LYS A 247 -8.52 14.03 -31.51
N THR A 248 -9.72 14.08 -30.95
CA THR A 248 -10.97 14.07 -31.73
C THR A 248 -11.08 15.30 -32.62
N ASP A 249 -10.71 16.49 -32.11
CA ASP A 249 -10.71 17.74 -32.88
C ASP A 249 -9.68 17.76 -34.02
N ARG A 250 -8.70 16.86 -34.02
CA ARG A 250 -7.73 16.70 -35.12
C ARG A 250 -8.19 15.70 -36.19
N LEU A 251 -9.22 14.91 -35.88
CA LEU A 251 -9.77 13.88 -36.77
C LEU A 251 -11.02 14.35 -37.54
N ILE A 252 -11.64 15.44 -37.09
CA ILE A 252 -12.77 16.12 -37.72
C ILE A 252 -12.23 17.31 -38.53
#